data_AF-B3CV73-F1
#
_entry.id   AF-B3CV73-F1
#
_cell.length_a   1.000
_cell.length_b   1.000
_cell.length_c   1.000
_cell.angle_alpha   90.00
_cell.angle_beta   90.00
_cell.angle_gamma   90.00
#
_symmetry.space_group_name_H-M   'P 1'
#
loop_
_entity.id
_entity.type
_entity.pdbx_description
1 polymer ?
#
loop_
_entity_poly.entity_id
_entity_poly.type
_entity_poly.pdbx_seq_one_letter_code
_entity_poly.pdbx_strand_id
1 'polypeptide(L)'
;MANGIDPREVKRQQQIEENENHIKERERKANDITFKELCYKYIEEYSKIYTINWKENAERIHTYAQALYEKKISKIRMSDIQQNLVWS
;
A
#
# COMPACT_ATOMS: atom_id res chain seq x y z
N MET A 1 -29.80 23.97 -34.68
CA MET A 1 -29.56 23.82 -33.23
C MET A 1 -28.16 23.26 -33.07
N ALA A 2 -27.17 24.09 -32.77
CA ALA A 2 -25.81 23.62 -32.58
C ALA A 2 -25.71 23.11 -31.14
N ASN A 3 -25.68 21.79 -30.97
CA ASN A 3 -25.25 21.15 -29.72
C ASN A 3 -23.73 21.34 -29.59
N GLY A 4 -23.29 22.59 -29.45
CA GLY A 4 -21.90 22.91 -29.22
C GLY A 4 -21.59 22.60 -27.76
N ILE A 5 -20.88 21.50 -27.52
CA ILE A 5 -20.37 21.17 -26.19
C ILE A 5 -19.53 22.37 -25.73
N ASP A 6 -19.87 22.93 -24.57
CA ASP A 6 -19.11 24.05 -23.98
C ASP A 6 -17.64 23.61 -23.82
N PRO A 7 -16.66 24.30 -24.42
CA PRO A 7 -15.24 23.99 -24.25
C PRO A 7 -14.79 23.91 -22.79
N ARG A 8 -15.51 24.59 -21.87
CA ARG A 8 -15.27 24.51 -20.42
C ARG A 8 -15.67 23.16 -19.84
N GLU A 9 -16.72 22.55 -20.38
CA GLU A 9 -17.19 21.24 -19.97
C GLU A 9 -16.21 20.15 -20.41
N VAL A 10 -15.69 20.25 -21.63
CA VAL A 10 -14.64 19.35 -22.14
C VAL A 10 -13.39 19.42 -21.25
N LYS A 11 -12.94 20.62 -20.88
CA LYS A 11 -11.77 20.80 -19.99
C LYS A 11 -12.01 20.25 -18.58
N ARG A 12 -13.22 20.41 -18.02
CA ARG A 12 -13.57 19.83 -16.71
C ARG A 12 -13.52 18.31 -16.74
N GLN A 13 -14.07 17.69 -17.78
CA GLN A 13 -14.06 16.23 -17.94
C GLN A 13 -12.64 15.68 -18.06
N GLN A 14 -11.77 16.34 -18.83
CA GLN A 14 -10.34 15.98 -18.92
C GLN A 14 -9.62 16.04 -17.56
N GLN A 15 -9.86 17.08 -16.77
CA GLN A 15 -9.24 17.20 -15.44
C GLN A 15 -9.74 16.14 -14.47
N ILE A 16 -11.03 15.78 -14.54
CA ILE A 16 -11.60 14.70 -13.73
C ILE A 16 -10.97 13.36 -14.12
N GLU A 17 -10.84 13.09 -15.42
CA GLU A 17 -10.22 11.86 -15.95
C GLU A 17 -8.74 11.75 -15.57
N GLU A 18 -7.96 12.83 -15.72
CA GLU A 18 -6.57 12.88 -15.28
C GLU A 18 -6.42 12.64 -13.78
N ASN A 19 -7.28 13.26 -12.97
CA ASN A 19 -7.23 13.09 -11.52
C ASN A 19 -7.61 11.66 -11.11
N GLU A 20 -8.61 11.05 -11.75
CA GLU A 20 -8.94 9.63 -11.55
C GLU A 20 -7.76 8.72 -11.92
N ASN A 21 -7.08 8.99 -13.04
CA ASN A 21 -5.93 8.21 -13.48
C ASN A 21 -4.77 8.31 -12.48
N HIS A 22 -4.52 9.51 -11.94
CA HIS A 22 -3.53 9.71 -10.88
C HIS A 22 -3.87 8.96 -9.59
N ILE A 23 -5.15 8.94 -9.19
CA ILE A 23 -5.60 8.18 -8.01
C ILE A 23 -5.37 6.68 -8.24
N LYS A 24 -5.83 6.14 -9.38
CA LYS A 24 -5.65 4.74 -9.74
C LYS A 24 -4.18 4.34 -9.81
N GLU A 25 -3.31 5.22 -10.31
CA GLU A 25 -1.86 4.98 -10.35
C GLU A 25 -1.23 4.97 -8.96
N ARG A 26 -1.64 5.88 -8.06
CA ARG A 26 -1.20 5.89 -6.66
C ARG A 26 -1.63 4.62 -5.94
N GLU A 27 -2.88 4.18 -6.12
CA GLU A 27 -3.39 2.93 -5.56
C GLU A 27 -2.62 1.72 -6.11
N ARG A 28 -2.33 1.69 -7.41
CA ARG A 28 -1.49 0.64 -8.01
C ARG A 28 -0.10 0.61 -7.39
N LYS A 29 0.57 1.75 -7.28
CA LYS A 29 1.91 1.84 -6.67
C LYS A 29 1.90 1.40 -5.21
N ALA A 30 0.88 1.78 -4.44
CA ALA A 30 0.70 1.31 -3.06
C ALA A 30 0.46 -0.20 -2.99
N ASN A 31 -0.25 -0.77 -3.96
CA ASN A 31 -0.51 -2.21 -4.06
C ASN A 31 0.68 -3.01 -4.59
N ASP A 32 1.65 -2.35 -5.21
CA ASP A 32 2.83 -3.00 -5.80
C ASP A 32 4.00 -3.14 -4.83
N ILE A 33 3.95 -2.47 -3.67
CA ILE A 33 4.97 -2.61 -2.64
C ILE A 33 4.97 -4.02 -2.05
N THR A 34 6.16 -4.47 -1.71
CA THR A 34 6.38 -5.70 -0.95
C THR A 34 6.08 -5.49 0.52
N PHE A 35 5.80 -6.59 1.22
CA PHE A 35 5.59 -6.54 2.67
C PHE A 35 6.85 -6.04 3.41
N LYS A 36 8.05 -6.40 2.94
CA LYS A 36 9.32 -5.91 3.50
C LYS A 36 9.44 -4.39 3.44
N GLU A 37 9.11 -3.79 2.29
CA GLU A 37 9.15 -2.33 2.11
C GLU A 37 8.16 -1.62 3.02
N LEU A 38 6.95 -2.19 3.21
CA LEU A 38 5.99 -1.64 4.16
C LEU A 38 6.50 -1.76 5.60
N CYS A 39 7.02 -2.91 6.00
CA CYS A 39 7.57 -3.12 7.34
C CYS A 39 8.67 -2.11 7.67
N TYR A 40 9.60 -1.88 6.75
CA TYR A 40 10.68 -0.91 6.99
C TYR A 40 10.20 0.54 7.01
N LYS A 41 9.28 0.93 6.12
CA LYS A 41 8.65 2.26 6.20
C LYS A 41 7.92 2.46 7.52
N TYR A 42 7.19 1.45 7.97
CA TYR A 42 6.50 1.50 9.25
C TYR A 42 7.48 1.60 10.42
N ILE A 43 8.54 0.79 10.44
CA ILE A 43 9.58 0.85 11.48
C ILE A 43 10.27 2.22 11.50
N GLU A 44 10.63 2.76 10.34
CA GLU A 44 11.24 4.08 10.21
C GLU A 44 10.35 5.19 10.77
N GLU A 45 9.06 5.21 10.43
CA GLU A 45 8.12 6.21 10.94
C GLU A 45 7.78 5.99 12.43
N TYR A 46 7.57 4.74 12.84
CA TYR A 46 7.13 4.40 14.18
C TYR A 46 8.25 4.55 15.23
N SER A 47 9.49 4.23 14.86
CA SER A 47 10.67 4.40 15.71
C SER A 47 10.96 5.86 16.09
N LYS A 48 10.49 6.83 15.29
CA LYS A 48 10.60 8.27 15.59
C LYS A 48 9.70 8.69 16.74
N ILE A 49 8.59 7.99 16.96
CA ILE A 49 7.55 8.39 17.92
C ILE A 49 7.62 7.54 19.20
N TYR A 50 7.95 6.25 19.08
CA TYR A 50 7.97 5.32 20.20
C TYR A 50 9.37 4.72 20.35
N THR A 51 10.09 5.05 21.41
CA THR A 51 11.48 4.60 21.63
C THR A 51 11.61 3.25 22.35
N ILE A 52 10.57 2.81 23.09
CA ILE A 52 10.74 1.73 24.08
C ILE A 52 10.28 0.35 23.55
N ASN A 53 9.19 0.27 22.75
CA ASN A 53 8.56 -1.02 22.40
C ASN A 53 8.50 -1.34 20.89
N TRP A 54 9.08 -0.49 20.02
CA TRP A 54 9.03 -0.74 18.58
C TRP A 54 9.93 -1.89 18.12
N LYS A 55 11.06 -2.12 18.81
CA LYS A 55 12.04 -3.15 18.46
C LYS A 55 11.50 -4.57 18.65
N GLU A 56 10.89 -4.86 19.81
CA GLU A 56 10.28 -6.17 20.06
C GLU A 56 9.18 -6.48 19.04
N ASN A 57 8.34 -5.50 18.68
CA ASN A 57 7.31 -5.69 17.67
C ASN A 57 7.91 -5.92 16.27
N ALA A 58 8.97 -5.19 15.91
CA ALA A 58 9.69 -5.39 14.66
C ALA A 58 10.32 -6.79 14.58
N GLU A 59 10.93 -7.28 15.67
CA GLU A 59 11.53 -8.62 15.76
C GLU A 59 10.48 -9.73 15.68
N ARG A 60 9.31 -9.54 16.30
CA ARG A 60 8.19 -10.50 16.19
C ARG A 60 7.63 -10.56 14.77
N ILE A 61 7.43 -9.41 14.13
CA ILE A 61 7.00 -9.36 12.72
C ILE A 61 8.04 -10.05 11.82
N HIS A 62 9.33 -9.80 12.08
CA HIS A 62 10.39 -10.48 11.35
C HIS A 62 10.32 -11.99 11.53
N THR A 63 10.27 -12.47 12.77
CA THR A 63 10.26 -13.92 13.07
C THR A 63 9.08 -14.63 12.43
N TYR A 64 7.86 -14.08 12.54
CA TYR A 64 6.65 -14.78 12.10
C TYR A 64 6.29 -14.56 10.64
N ALA A 65 6.71 -13.45 10.04
CA ALA A 65 6.26 -13.08 8.70
C ALA A 65 7.40 -12.93 7.70
N GLN A 66 8.63 -13.35 8.02
CA GLN A 66 9.79 -13.32 7.10
C GLN A 66 9.48 -14.00 5.76
N ALA A 67 8.74 -15.12 5.78
CA ALA A 67 8.36 -15.85 4.57
C ALA A 67 7.46 -15.03 3.61
N LEU A 68 6.86 -13.94 4.08
CA LEU A 68 6.01 -13.04 3.30
C LEU A 68 6.74 -11.81 2.79
N TYR A 69 8.00 -11.58 3.18
CA TYR A 69 8.73 -10.32 2.92
C TYR A 69 8.82 -9.97 1.43
N GLU A 70 9.03 -10.97 0.57
CA GLU A 70 9.15 -10.78 -0.88
C GLU A 70 7.80 -10.73 -1.59
N LYS A 71 6.70 -11.09 -0.92
CA LYS A 71 5.37 -11.00 -1.51
C LYS A 71 4.90 -9.55 -1.56
N LYS A 72 4.31 -9.19 -2.69
CA LYS A 72 3.50 -7.97 -2.82
C LYS A 72 2.32 -8.05 -1.87
N ILE A 73 2.01 -6.95 -1.19
CA ILE A 73 0.91 -6.89 -0.21
C ILE A 73 -0.41 -7.29 -0.85
N SER A 74 -0.66 -6.80 -2.07
CA SER A 74 -1.86 -7.14 -2.86
C SER A 74 -1.99 -8.63 -3.21
N LYS A 75 -0.95 -9.43 -2.97
CA LYS A 75 -0.92 -10.88 -3.23
C LYS A 75 -0.93 -11.73 -1.97
N ILE A 76 -0.79 -11.13 -0.77
CA ILE A 76 -0.87 -11.85 0.50
C ILE A 76 -2.34 -12.19 0.77
N ARG A 77 -2.62 -13.46 1.01
CA ARG A 77 -3.96 -13.97 1.34
C ARG A 77 -4.02 -14.39 2.81
N MET A 78 -5.24 -14.54 3.34
CA MET A 78 -5.46 -15.04 4.71
C MET A 78 -4.78 -16.41 4.94
N SER A 79 -4.79 -17.30 3.94
CA SER A 79 -4.12 -18.59 4.01
C SER A 79 -2.61 -18.46 4.21
N ASP A 80 -2.00 -17.46 3.59
CA ASP A 80 -0.56 -17.19 3.74
C ASP A 80 -0.25 -16.75 5.17
N ILE A 81 -1.16 -15.99 5.80
CA ILE A 81 -1.02 -15.53 7.19
C ILE A 81 -1.20 -16.71 8.16
N GLN A 82 -2.24 -17.52 7.95
CA GLN A 82 -2.54 -18.68 8.80
C GLN A 82 -1.43 -19.72 8.76
N GLN A 83 -0.85 -20.02 7.60
CA GLN A 83 0.29 -20.96 7.50
C GLN A 83 1.52 -20.49 8.27
N ASN A 84 1.73 -19.18 8.37
CA ASN A 84 2.86 -18.60 9.12
C ASN A 84 2.62 -18.57 10.64
N LEU A 85 1.37 -18.58 11.10
CA LEU A 85 1.00 -18.62 12.53
C LEU A 85 0.95 -20.05 13.12
N VAL A 86 0.92 -21.09 12.30
CA VAL A 86 0.79 -22.48 12.77
C VAL A 86 2.12 -23.06 13.31
N TRP A 87 3.24 -22.35 13.15
CA TRP A 87 4.56 -22.74 13.64
C TRP A 87 5.09 -21.86 14.79
N SER A 88 4.25 -21.00 15.37
CA SER A 88 4.56 -20.11 16.50
C SER A 88 3.95 -20.62 17.81
#